data_AF-A0A8S1U279-F1
#
_entry.id   AF-A0A8S1U279-F1
#
_cell.length_a   1.000
_cell.length_b   1.000
_cell.length_c   1.000
_cell.angle_alpha   90.00
_cell.angle_beta   90.00
_cell.angle_gamma   90.00
#
_symmetry.space_group_name_H-M   'P 1'
#
loop_
_entity.id
_entity.type
_entity.pdbx_description
1 polymer ?
#
loop_
_entity_poly.entity_id
_entity_poly.type
_entity_poly.pdbx_seq_one_letter_code
_entity_poly.pdbx_strand_id
1 'polypeptide(L)'
;MFQNIDILIPIYFKFIQPPLLTDYYWIKIFYLILEKRNKYVKNSTLIFKGTRDGLNAQYFWKAVNNKENLLMIFQSKSEYIFGAYSPCKWLLDQGDVADPTYASFLFSQTHNLVYPQKSSARAIYCSSNYGPTFGEGSDIWICGDFTDSSSRIGYTFQFHQYQNGKNNPHLFGQIQPQIKECEIYEI
;
A
#
# COMPACT_ATOMS: atom_id res chain seq x y z
N MET A 1 -5.93 14.80 25.15
CA MET A 1 -6.53 16.13 24.99
C MET A 1 -7.29 16.12 23.66
N PHE A 2 -8.62 15.97 23.73
CA PHE A 2 -9.52 15.70 22.60
C PHE A 2 -9.93 16.99 21.88
N GLN A 3 -9.03 17.61 21.11
CA GLN A 3 -9.33 18.91 20.48
C GLN A 3 -9.53 18.88 18.96
N ASN A 4 -9.47 17.73 18.30
CA ASN A 4 -9.60 17.66 16.84
C ASN A 4 -10.72 16.76 16.30
N ILE A 5 -11.43 15.97 17.12
CA ILE A 5 -12.42 14.98 16.59
C ILE A 5 -13.52 15.66 15.74
N ASP A 6 -13.98 16.84 16.14
CA ASP A 6 -15.07 17.54 15.43
C ASP A 6 -14.65 18.13 14.07
N ILE A 7 -13.36 18.43 13.86
CA ILE A 7 -12.83 18.88 12.55
C ILE A 7 -12.65 17.69 11.60
N LEU A 8 -12.50 16.50 12.16
CA LEU A 8 -12.14 15.30 11.41
C LEU A 8 -13.35 14.59 10.82
N ILE A 9 -14.50 14.64 11.51
CA ILE A 9 -15.76 14.06 11.04
C ILE A 9 -16.18 14.63 9.65
N PRO A 10 -16.19 15.96 9.41
CA PRO A 10 -16.52 16.52 8.09
C PRO A 10 -15.52 16.18 6.99
N ILE A 11 -14.24 16.00 7.34
CA ILE A 11 -13.19 15.58 6.41
C ILE A 11 -13.48 14.13 6.01
N TYR A 12 -13.78 13.26 6.98
CA TYR A 12 -14.05 11.84 6.78
C TYR A 12 -15.18 11.56 5.79
N PHE A 13 -16.27 12.32 5.84
CA PHE A 13 -17.40 12.16 4.92
C PHE A 13 -17.06 12.36 3.43
N LYS A 14 -15.93 12.99 3.11
CA LYS A 14 -15.46 13.15 1.72
C LYS A 14 -14.63 11.98 1.21
N PHE A 15 -14.27 11.05 2.08
CA PHE A 15 -13.42 9.91 1.73
C PHE A 15 -14.25 8.63 1.64
N ILE A 16 -13.99 7.88 0.59
CA ILE A 16 -14.55 6.54 0.43
C ILE A 16 -13.86 5.63 1.46
N GLN A 17 -14.62 5.11 2.43
CA GLN A 17 -14.18 4.03 3.32
C GLN A 17 -13.78 2.81 2.49
N PRO A 18 -12.54 2.32 2.58
CA PRO A 18 -12.17 1.06 1.95
C PRO A 18 -12.85 -0.13 2.64
N PRO A 19 -13.64 -0.96 1.92
CA PRO A 19 -14.30 -2.12 2.50
C PRO A 19 -13.34 -3.14 3.14
N LEU A 20 -12.11 -3.25 2.65
CA LEU A 20 -11.09 -4.12 3.24
C LEU A 20 -10.56 -3.62 4.59
N LEU A 21 -10.69 -2.32 4.89
CA LEU A 21 -10.23 -1.78 6.16
C LEU A 21 -11.40 -1.65 7.14
N THR A 22 -11.18 -2.06 8.38
CA THR A 22 -12.06 -1.69 9.50
C THR A 22 -12.06 -0.17 9.67
N ASP A 23 -13.15 0.40 10.18
CA ASP A 23 -13.25 1.84 10.45
C ASP A 23 -12.07 2.34 11.28
N TYR A 24 -11.75 1.66 12.38
CA TYR A 24 -10.62 2.01 13.24
C TYR A 24 -9.29 2.09 12.49
N TYR A 25 -9.02 1.10 11.64
CA TYR A 25 -7.76 1.04 10.94
C TYR A 25 -7.71 2.02 9.76
N TRP A 26 -8.84 2.23 9.07
CA TRP A 26 -8.94 3.29 8.07
C TRP A 26 -8.67 4.65 8.68
N ILE A 27 -9.22 4.94 9.87
CA ILE A 27 -8.96 6.17 10.63
C ILE A 27 -7.44 6.31 10.85
N LYS A 28 -6.80 5.25 11.36
CA LYS A 28 -5.34 5.22 11.61
C LYS A 28 -4.52 5.51 10.36
N ILE A 29 -4.80 4.83 9.25
CA ILE A 29 -4.05 4.98 8.00
C ILE A 29 -4.31 6.36 7.37
N PHE A 30 -5.56 6.82 7.37
CA PHE A 30 -5.91 8.12 6.83
C PHE A 30 -5.18 9.25 7.56
N TYR A 31 -5.14 9.23 8.90
CA TYR A 31 -4.35 10.20 9.67
C TYR A 31 -2.88 10.18 9.33
N LEU A 32 -2.32 8.99 9.23
CA LEU A 32 -0.91 8.84 8.89
C LEU A 32 -0.61 9.43 7.51
N ILE A 33 -1.49 9.27 6.53
CA ILE A 33 -1.34 9.89 5.20
C ILE A 33 -1.37 11.42 5.31
N LEU A 34 -2.32 11.99 6.07
CA LEU A 34 -2.41 13.44 6.26
C LEU A 34 -1.15 14.00 6.92
N GLU A 35 -0.70 13.35 7.99
CA GLU A 35 0.52 13.72 8.72
C GLU A 35 1.75 13.67 7.82
N LYS A 36 1.93 12.56 7.08
CA LYS A 36 3.10 12.34 6.23
C LYS A 36 3.13 13.25 5.01
N ARG A 37 1.98 13.56 4.40
CA ARG A 37 1.93 14.43 3.20
C ARG A 37 2.10 15.90 3.54
N ASN A 38 1.70 16.32 4.75
CA ASN A 38 1.61 17.73 5.14
C ASN A 38 0.88 18.59 4.09
N LYS A 39 -0.15 18.01 3.45
CA LYS A 39 -0.95 18.63 2.39
C LYS A 39 -2.43 18.31 2.60
N TYR A 40 -3.29 19.25 2.20
CA TYR A 40 -4.73 19.03 2.21
C TYR A 40 -5.12 17.98 1.16
N VAL A 41 -5.94 17.02 1.58
CA VAL A 41 -6.48 15.97 0.73
C VAL A 41 -7.94 16.30 0.44
N LYS A 42 -8.31 16.37 -0.84
CA LYS A 42 -9.62 16.88 -1.26
C LYS A 42 -10.70 15.80 -1.29
N ASN A 43 -10.35 14.61 -1.77
CA ASN A 43 -11.22 13.45 -1.94
C ASN A 43 -10.39 12.16 -2.02
N SER A 44 -11.03 11.00 -1.95
CA SER A 44 -10.44 9.75 -2.44
C SER A 44 -11.30 9.15 -3.54
N THR A 45 -10.66 8.47 -4.47
CA THR A 45 -11.33 7.76 -5.57
C THR A 45 -10.84 6.33 -5.65
N LEU A 46 -11.75 5.35 -5.64
CA LEU A 46 -11.43 3.96 -5.93
C LEU A 46 -11.13 3.81 -7.43
N ILE A 47 -9.86 3.67 -7.78
CA ILE A 47 -9.41 3.58 -9.18
C ILE A 47 -9.23 2.16 -9.68
N PHE A 48 -9.04 1.19 -8.77
CA PHE A 48 -8.90 -0.22 -9.12
C PHE A 48 -9.51 -1.10 -8.03
N LYS A 49 -10.24 -2.14 -8.44
CA LYS A 49 -10.74 -3.20 -7.57
C LYS A 49 -10.59 -4.54 -8.28
N GLY A 50 -9.85 -5.48 -7.71
CA GLY A 50 -9.55 -6.77 -8.31
C GLY A 50 -10.79 -7.56 -8.73
N THR A 51 -11.83 -7.60 -7.89
CA THR A 51 -13.10 -8.26 -8.25
C THR A 51 -13.90 -7.57 -9.35
N ARG A 52 -13.66 -6.27 -9.61
CA ARG A 52 -14.31 -5.50 -10.68
C ARG A 52 -13.50 -5.53 -11.97
N ASP A 53 -12.20 -5.33 -11.87
CA ASP A 53 -11.31 -5.03 -13.00
C ASP A 53 -10.47 -6.24 -13.42
N GLY A 54 -10.25 -7.19 -12.52
CA GLY A 54 -9.39 -8.36 -12.74
C GLY A 54 -7.97 -8.15 -12.21
N LEU A 55 -7.46 -9.14 -11.46
CA LEU A 55 -6.12 -9.12 -10.87
C LEU A 55 -5.05 -9.53 -11.90
N ASN A 56 -4.62 -8.58 -12.73
CA ASN A 56 -3.45 -8.75 -13.59
C ASN A 56 -2.74 -7.41 -13.90
N ALA A 57 -1.49 -7.50 -14.35
CA ALA A 57 -0.61 -6.38 -14.60
C ALA A 57 -1.18 -5.42 -15.66
N GLN A 58 -1.85 -5.94 -16.69
CA GLN A 58 -2.44 -5.11 -17.73
C GLN A 58 -3.50 -4.16 -17.15
N TYR A 59 -4.42 -4.66 -16.33
CA TYR A 59 -5.45 -3.82 -15.71
C TYR A 59 -4.90 -2.96 -14.57
N PHE A 60 -3.96 -3.48 -13.79
CA PHE A 60 -3.24 -2.71 -12.79
C PHE A 60 -2.56 -1.48 -13.41
N TRP A 61 -1.69 -1.68 -14.41
CA TRP A 61 -0.97 -0.59 -15.06
C TRP A 61 -1.89 0.37 -15.81
N LYS A 62 -2.98 -0.13 -16.41
CA LYS A 62 -4.02 0.74 -16.99
C LYS A 62 -4.64 1.68 -15.94
N ALA A 63 -4.80 1.21 -14.70
CA ALA A 63 -5.37 2.02 -13.63
C ALA A 63 -4.38 2.99 -13.01
N VAL A 64 -3.11 2.59 -12.79
CA VAL A 64 -2.14 3.36 -11.99
C VAL A 64 -1.15 4.20 -12.79
N ASN A 65 -0.95 3.92 -14.09
CA ASN A 65 0.06 4.64 -14.86
C ASN A 65 -0.21 6.15 -14.88
N ASN A 66 0.84 6.94 -14.65
CA ASN A 66 0.82 8.39 -14.54
C ASN A 66 0.07 8.95 -13.31
N LYS A 67 -0.30 8.11 -12.33
CA LYS A 67 -0.89 8.53 -11.05
C LYS A 67 0.11 8.58 -9.91
N GLU A 68 -0.24 9.29 -8.84
CA GLU A 68 0.55 9.46 -7.61
C GLU A 68 -0.38 9.48 -6.39
N ASN A 69 0.19 9.46 -5.18
CA ASN A 69 -0.57 9.45 -3.92
C ASN A 69 -1.56 8.28 -3.84
N LEU A 70 -1.03 7.08 -4.06
CA LEU A 70 -1.84 5.86 -4.11
C LEU A 70 -1.77 5.11 -2.78
N LEU A 71 -2.94 4.77 -2.26
CA LEU A 71 -3.13 3.78 -1.21
C LEU A 71 -3.55 2.46 -1.85
N MET A 72 -2.73 1.43 -1.70
CA MET A 72 -3.01 0.09 -2.18
C MET A 72 -3.27 -0.82 -0.99
N ILE A 73 -4.43 -1.48 -0.98
CA ILE A 73 -4.88 -2.38 0.07
C ILE A 73 -5.05 -3.77 -0.56
N PHE A 74 -4.51 -4.78 0.10
CA PHE A 74 -4.51 -6.16 -0.37
C PHE A 74 -5.14 -7.06 0.68
N GLN A 75 -5.86 -8.06 0.20
CA GLN A 75 -6.28 -9.21 0.99
C GLN A 75 -5.62 -10.46 0.41
N SER A 76 -4.91 -11.23 1.22
CA SER A 76 -4.39 -12.54 0.80
C SER A 76 -5.48 -13.62 0.83
N LYS A 77 -5.22 -14.77 0.20
CA LYS A 77 -6.10 -15.96 0.34
C LYS A 77 -6.17 -16.52 1.77
N SER A 78 -5.23 -16.17 2.64
CA SER A 78 -5.30 -16.48 4.08
C SER A 78 -6.04 -15.41 4.88
N GLU A 79 -6.76 -14.51 4.21
CA GLU A 79 -7.52 -13.40 4.79
C GLU A 79 -6.67 -12.35 5.52
N TYR A 80 -5.36 -12.30 5.27
CA TYR A 80 -4.51 -11.25 5.84
C TYR A 80 -4.69 -9.95 5.04
N ILE A 81 -4.81 -8.85 5.77
CA ILE A 81 -5.05 -7.52 5.21
C ILE A 81 -3.84 -6.64 5.50
N PHE A 82 -3.25 -6.15 4.42
CA PHE A 82 -2.03 -5.36 4.42
C PHE A 82 -2.03 -4.41 3.24
N GLY A 83 -1.02 -3.57 3.14
CA GLY A 83 -0.94 -2.64 2.04
C GLY A 83 0.22 -1.67 2.16
N ALA A 84 0.14 -0.66 1.30
CA ALA A 84 1.13 0.38 1.22
C ALA A 84 0.50 1.68 0.77
N TYR A 85 1.06 2.79 1.23
CA TYR A 85 0.84 4.10 0.67
C TYR A 85 2.14 4.61 0.06
N SER A 86 2.06 5.25 -1.10
CA SER A 86 3.18 5.97 -1.68
C SER A 86 2.73 7.27 -2.35
N PRO A 87 3.39 8.41 -2.08
CA PRO A 87 3.18 9.65 -2.82
C PRO A 87 3.85 9.63 -4.19
N CYS A 88 4.70 8.63 -4.49
CA CYS A 88 5.46 8.56 -5.72
C CYS A 88 4.54 8.42 -6.93
N LYS A 89 5.01 8.96 -8.05
CA LYS A 89 4.35 8.79 -9.34
C LYS A 89 4.67 7.40 -9.90
N TRP A 90 3.65 6.67 -10.30
CA TRP A 90 3.74 5.36 -10.92
C TRP A 90 3.81 5.53 -12.44
N LEU A 91 5.00 5.42 -13.02
CA LEU A 91 5.20 5.42 -14.47
C LEU A 91 5.65 4.05 -14.93
N LEU A 92 4.94 3.49 -15.90
CA LEU A 92 5.26 2.18 -16.48
C LEU A 92 6.72 2.14 -16.94
N ASP A 93 7.43 1.05 -16.58
CA ASP A 93 8.83 0.80 -16.93
C ASP A 93 9.85 1.88 -16.47
N GLN A 94 9.49 2.69 -15.47
CA GLN A 94 10.42 3.65 -14.87
C GLN A 94 11.53 2.98 -14.03
N GLY A 95 11.34 1.73 -13.60
CA GLY A 95 12.26 1.05 -12.68
C GLY A 95 12.13 1.57 -11.25
N ASP A 96 13.26 1.72 -10.58
CA ASP A 96 13.31 2.22 -9.20
C ASP A 96 12.86 3.68 -9.08
N VAL A 97 11.95 3.96 -8.15
CA VAL A 97 11.52 5.34 -7.84
C VAL A 97 11.81 5.64 -6.38
N ALA A 98 12.51 6.74 -6.12
CA ALA A 98 12.83 7.22 -4.79
C ALA A 98 11.66 8.03 -4.19
N ASP A 99 11.51 7.95 -2.87
CA ASP A 99 10.67 8.85 -2.10
C ASP A 99 11.55 9.65 -1.12
N PRO A 100 12.01 10.85 -1.49
CA PRO A 100 12.83 11.67 -0.61
C PRO A 100 12.04 12.26 0.57
N THR A 101 10.71 12.18 0.56
CA THR A 101 9.86 12.76 1.61
C THR A 101 9.65 11.83 2.80
N TYR A 102 10.01 10.54 2.67
CA TYR A 102 9.75 9.52 3.68
C TYR A 102 8.27 9.40 4.07
N ALA A 103 7.38 9.72 3.12
CA ALA A 103 5.94 9.67 3.29
C ALA A 103 5.36 8.32 2.88
N SER A 104 6.08 7.51 2.11
CA SER A 104 5.70 6.11 1.86
C SER A 104 5.75 5.30 3.15
N PHE A 105 4.84 4.34 3.27
CA PHE A 105 4.84 3.37 4.36
C PHE A 105 4.11 2.11 3.92
N LEU A 106 4.46 0.99 4.55
CA LEU A 106 3.68 -0.25 4.48
C LEU A 106 2.82 -0.37 5.73
N PHE A 107 1.81 -1.22 5.70
CA PHE A 107 0.99 -1.51 6.86
C PHE A 107 0.44 -2.93 6.85
N SER A 108 0.03 -3.43 8.01
CA SER A 108 -0.72 -4.66 8.17
C SER A 108 -1.84 -4.44 9.17
N GLN A 109 -3.08 -4.48 8.70
CA GLN A 109 -4.26 -4.43 9.56
C GLN A 109 -4.34 -5.67 10.44
N THR A 110 -4.04 -6.85 9.88
CA THR A 110 -4.05 -8.12 10.63
C THR A 110 -3.14 -8.10 11.86
N HIS A 111 -1.99 -7.44 11.78
CA HIS A 111 -1.07 -7.30 12.93
C HIS A 111 -1.21 -5.97 13.66
N ASN A 112 -2.08 -5.08 13.20
CA ASN A 112 -2.18 -3.69 13.65
C ASN A 112 -0.86 -2.90 13.58
N LEU A 113 -0.01 -3.16 12.57
CA LEU A 113 1.33 -2.58 12.44
C LEU A 113 1.48 -1.64 11.25
N VAL A 114 2.36 -0.65 11.38
CA VAL A 114 2.81 0.25 10.31
C VAL A 114 4.33 0.12 10.20
N TYR A 115 4.83 0.10 8.98
CA TYR A 115 6.26 0.00 8.66
C TYR A 115 6.67 1.29 7.93
N PRO A 116 7.16 2.31 8.66
CA PRO A 116 7.57 3.56 8.05
C PRO A 116 8.78 3.35 7.14
N GLN A 117 8.90 4.16 6.10
CA GLN A 117 10.10 4.20 5.28
C GLN A 117 11.31 4.63 6.14
N LYS A 118 12.42 3.91 5.99
CA LYS A 118 13.72 4.24 6.62
C LYS A 118 14.83 4.58 5.62
N SER A 119 14.62 4.29 4.34
CA SER A 119 15.53 4.65 3.24
C SER A 119 14.76 5.44 2.19
N SER A 120 15.31 6.57 1.71
CA SER A 120 14.71 7.35 0.62
C SER A 120 14.86 6.70 -0.76
N ALA A 121 15.79 5.77 -0.89
CA ALA A 121 16.05 5.08 -2.14
C ALA A 121 15.00 3.97 -2.37
N ARG A 122 14.56 3.83 -3.64
CA ARG A 122 13.76 2.69 -4.12
C ARG A 122 12.51 2.42 -3.27
N ALA A 123 11.65 3.42 -3.13
CA ALA A 123 10.38 3.31 -2.40
C ALA A 123 9.36 2.43 -3.15
N ILE A 124 9.31 2.55 -4.48
CA ILE A 124 8.52 1.69 -5.36
C ILE A 124 9.38 1.25 -6.54
N TYR A 125 8.96 0.15 -7.19
CA TYR A 125 9.57 -0.34 -8.42
C TYR A 125 8.50 -0.51 -9.50
N CYS A 126 8.75 0.08 -10.67
CA CYS A 126 7.81 0.09 -11.78
C CYS A 126 8.33 -0.74 -12.97
N SER A 127 7.66 -1.84 -13.27
CA SER A 127 7.89 -2.64 -14.48
C SER A 127 6.58 -3.27 -14.98
N SER A 128 6.40 -3.24 -16.29
CA SER A 128 5.28 -3.87 -17.01
C SER A 128 5.11 -5.36 -16.73
N ASN A 129 6.18 -6.07 -16.36
CA ASN A 129 6.15 -7.49 -16.03
C ASN A 129 5.61 -7.78 -14.61
N TYR A 130 5.48 -6.76 -13.76
CA TYR A 130 5.10 -6.92 -12.35
C TYR A 130 3.79 -6.21 -12.03
N GLY A 131 3.17 -6.65 -10.94
CA GLY A 131 2.14 -5.89 -10.25
C GLY A 131 2.77 -4.86 -9.29
N PRO A 132 2.05 -4.50 -8.22
CA PRO A 132 2.57 -3.59 -7.20
C PRO A 132 3.87 -4.10 -6.57
N THR A 133 4.90 -3.25 -6.54
CA THR A 133 6.18 -3.55 -5.88
C THR A 133 6.64 -2.35 -5.05
N PHE A 134 6.97 -2.61 -3.79
CA PHE A 134 7.40 -1.60 -2.81
C PHE A 134 8.73 -2.02 -2.19
N GLY A 135 9.64 -1.05 -2.09
CA GLY A 135 10.91 -1.20 -1.40
C GLY A 135 11.99 -1.95 -2.18
N GLU A 136 13.24 -1.64 -1.83
CA GLU A 136 14.42 -2.37 -2.28
C GLU A 136 14.39 -3.82 -1.80
N GLY A 137 14.88 -4.75 -2.60
CA GLY A 137 14.84 -6.17 -2.24
C GLY A 137 13.42 -6.77 -2.14
N SER A 138 12.41 -5.99 -2.55
CA SER A 138 10.98 -6.31 -2.52
C SER A 138 10.44 -6.50 -1.11
N ASP A 139 10.40 -5.42 -0.30
CA ASP A 139 9.70 -5.42 0.99
C ASP A 139 8.24 -5.91 0.81
N ILE A 140 7.59 -5.52 -0.29
CA ILE A 140 6.41 -6.18 -0.88
C ILE A 140 6.64 -6.34 -2.38
N TRP A 141 6.46 -7.54 -2.91
CA TRP A 141 6.35 -7.80 -4.34
C TRP A 141 5.11 -8.64 -4.64
N ILE A 142 4.35 -8.22 -5.64
CA ILE A 142 3.21 -8.94 -6.17
C ILE A 142 3.47 -9.22 -7.65
N CYS A 143 3.39 -10.49 -8.05
CA CYS A 143 3.60 -10.91 -9.42
C CYS A 143 2.54 -10.31 -10.36
N GLY A 144 2.85 -10.22 -11.66
CA GLY A 144 1.97 -9.60 -12.64
C GLY A 144 0.60 -10.26 -12.79
N ASP A 145 0.45 -11.53 -12.44
CA ASP A 145 -0.84 -12.22 -12.44
C ASP A 145 -1.48 -12.34 -11.04
N PHE A 146 -0.86 -11.74 -10.02
CA PHE A 146 -1.29 -11.75 -8.61
C PHE A 146 -1.41 -13.17 -8.00
N THR A 147 -0.88 -14.19 -8.68
CA THR A 147 -0.89 -15.59 -8.20
C THR A 147 0.35 -15.96 -7.38
N ASP A 148 1.33 -15.07 -7.33
CA ASP A 148 2.49 -15.18 -6.47
C ASP A 148 2.85 -13.80 -5.89
N SER A 149 3.45 -13.82 -4.71
CA SER A 149 3.92 -12.62 -4.05
C SER A 149 4.99 -12.97 -3.02
N SER A 150 5.70 -11.97 -2.52
CA SER A 150 6.63 -12.16 -1.41
C SER A 150 6.77 -10.88 -0.61
N SER A 151 7.17 -11.02 0.65
CA SER A 151 7.49 -9.89 1.51
C SER A 151 8.79 -10.16 2.23
N ARG A 152 9.60 -9.10 2.30
CA ARG A 152 10.90 -9.08 2.96
C ARG A 152 11.07 -7.76 3.70
N ILE A 153 10.06 -7.36 4.50
CA ILE A 153 10.10 -6.07 5.19
C ILE A 153 11.38 -5.94 6.01
N GLY A 154 12.09 -4.82 5.84
CA GLY A 154 13.33 -4.55 6.54
C GLY A 154 14.41 -3.94 5.65
N TYR A 155 14.18 -3.75 4.36
CA TYR A 155 15.12 -3.11 3.44
C TYR A 155 14.83 -1.61 3.36
N THR A 156 13.80 -1.20 2.61
CA THR A 156 13.39 0.21 2.52
C THR A 156 12.48 0.62 3.66
N PHE A 157 11.69 -0.33 4.17
CA PHE A 157 10.73 -0.08 5.25
C PHE A 157 11.20 -0.70 6.57
N GLN A 158 10.89 -0.04 7.68
CA GLN A 158 11.37 -0.45 8.99
C GLN A 158 10.53 -1.59 9.56
N PHE A 159 11.19 -2.68 9.93
CA PHE A 159 10.56 -3.80 10.62
C PHE A 159 11.29 -4.09 11.93
N HIS A 160 10.61 -3.88 13.05
CA HIS A 160 11.20 -3.97 14.39
C HIS A 160 11.13 -5.37 15.01
N GLN A 161 10.27 -6.25 14.49
CA GLN A 161 9.85 -7.45 15.22
C GLN A 161 10.38 -8.79 14.65
N TYR A 162 10.97 -8.82 13.45
CA TYR A 162 11.53 -10.06 12.88
C TYR A 162 12.74 -9.81 11.97
N GLN A 163 13.63 -10.80 11.91
CA GLN A 163 14.78 -10.81 11.01
C GLN A 163 14.39 -11.20 9.57
N ASN A 164 15.24 -10.75 8.64
CA ASN A 164 15.18 -10.93 7.20
C ASN A 164 15.15 -12.42 6.79
N GLY A 165 13.96 -12.99 6.64
CA GLY A 165 13.73 -14.26 5.96
C GLY A 165 13.17 -14.01 4.55
N LYS A 166 13.67 -14.72 3.54
CA LYS A 166 12.98 -14.78 2.23
C LYS A 166 11.61 -15.46 2.45
N ASN A 167 10.57 -14.93 1.79
CA ASN A 167 9.21 -15.48 1.82
C ASN A 167 8.61 -15.48 3.24
N ASN A 168 8.72 -14.35 3.93
CA ASN A 168 8.16 -14.20 5.26
C ASN A 168 6.62 -14.20 5.18
N PRO A 169 5.92 -15.14 5.84
CA PRO A 169 4.47 -15.21 5.82
C PRO A 169 3.79 -14.06 6.57
N HIS A 170 4.54 -13.19 7.26
CA HIS A 170 4.03 -12.10 8.10
C HIS A 170 2.92 -11.27 7.44
N LEU A 171 3.08 -10.80 6.20
CA LEU A 171 2.02 -10.00 5.56
C LEU A 171 0.88 -10.83 4.98
N PHE A 172 1.14 -12.07 4.58
CA PHE A 172 0.21 -12.82 3.74
C PHE A 172 -0.44 -14.03 4.43
N GLY A 173 0.07 -14.43 5.59
CA GLY A 173 -0.34 -15.63 6.32
C GLY A 173 0.18 -16.95 5.73
N GLN A 174 0.95 -16.93 4.64
CA GLN A 174 1.50 -18.14 3.99
C GLN A 174 2.77 -17.84 3.16
N ILE A 175 3.54 -18.88 2.85
CA ILE A 175 4.85 -18.80 2.15
C ILE A 175 4.70 -18.64 0.63
N GLN A 176 3.62 -19.13 0.03
CA GLN A 176 3.27 -18.94 -1.39
C GLN A 176 2.03 -18.04 -1.49
N PRO A 177 2.17 -16.75 -1.25
CA PRO A 177 1.03 -15.88 -1.09
C PRO A 177 0.35 -15.53 -2.41
N GLN A 178 -0.96 -15.67 -2.41
CA GLN A 178 -1.85 -15.28 -3.50
C GLN A 178 -2.73 -14.14 -3.04
N ILE A 179 -2.95 -13.16 -3.91
CA ILE A 179 -3.86 -12.06 -3.64
C ILE A 179 -5.28 -12.50 -3.98
N LYS A 180 -6.18 -12.33 -3.01
CA LYS A 180 -7.61 -12.56 -3.15
C LYS A 180 -8.34 -11.31 -3.64
N GLU A 181 -7.93 -10.15 -3.14
CA GLU A 181 -8.50 -8.84 -3.51
C GLU A 181 -7.43 -7.76 -3.44
N CYS A 182 -7.57 -6.76 -4.31
CA CYS A 182 -6.77 -5.54 -4.29
C CYS A 182 -7.67 -4.34 -4.54
N GLU A 183 -7.63 -3.36 -3.63
CA GLU A 183 -8.30 -2.07 -3.78
C GLU A 183 -7.24 -0.96 -3.86
N ILE A 184 -7.31 -0.10 -4.87
CA ILE A 184 -6.39 1.05 -5.01
C ILE A 184 -7.19 2.33 -5.01
N TYR A 185 -6.80 3.22 -4.11
CA TYR A 185 -7.37 4.54 -3.94
C TYR A 185 -6.34 5.61 -4.32
N GLU A 186 -6.76 6.53 -5.17
CA GLU A 186 -6.07 7.81 -5.35
C GLU A 186 -6.57 8.78 -4.28
N ILE A 187 -5.63 9.39 -3.54
CA ILE A 187 -5.89 10.23 -2.35
C ILE A 187 -5.31 11.63 -2.57
#